data_AF-A0A3A4TF96-F1
#
_entry.id   AF-A0A3A4TF96-F1
#
_cell.length_a   1.000
_cell.length_b   1.000
_cell.length_c   1.000
_cell.angle_alpha   90.00
_cell.angle_beta   90.00
_cell.angle_gamma   90.00
#
_symmetry.space_group_name_H-M   'P 1'
#
loop_
_entity.id
_entity.type
_entity.pdbx_description
1 polymer ?
#
loop_
_entity_poly.entity_id
_entity_poly.type
_entity_poly.pdbx_seq_one_letter_code
_entity_poly.pdbx_strand_id
1 'polypeptide(L)' 'MKLRKEETTFTHLFDQIRKTTALTYLKDPEVSICDIALLLGFSEQSAFNHAFKRWTGTTPGKYKKDGLASSFLIFT' A
#
# COMPACT_ATOMS: atom_id res chain seq x y z
N MET A 1 18.86 -28.33 0.38
CA MET A 1 18.55 -26.93 0.82
C MET A 1 18.35 -26.03 -0.40
N LYS A 2 17.13 -25.92 -0.95
CA LYS A 2 16.85 -25.01 -2.10
C LYS A 2 15.52 -24.24 -2.01
N LEU A 3 14.91 -24.15 -0.82
CA LEU A 3 13.56 -23.58 -0.66
C LEU A 3 13.55 -22.08 -0.29
N ARG A 4 14.55 -21.58 0.46
CA ARG A 4 14.53 -20.19 0.96
C ARG A 4 14.73 -19.10 -0.10
N LYS A 5 15.48 -19.37 -1.17
CA LYS A 5 15.77 -18.34 -2.20
C LYS A 5 14.55 -18.05 -3.08
N GLU A 6 13.82 -19.08 -3.49
CA GLU A 6 12.65 -18.95 -4.37
C GLU A 6 11.43 -18.39 -3.64
N GLU A 7 11.22 -18.76 -2.37
CA GLU A 7 10.19 -18.16 -1.51
C GLU A 7 10.38 -16.65 -1.35
N THR A 8 11.63 -16.20 -1.22
CA THR A 8 11.96 -14.77 -1.10
C THR A 8 11.63 -14.01 -2.39
N THR A 9 11.87 -14.61 -3.56
CA THR A 9 11.57 -13.98 -4.86
C THR A 9 10.07 -13.89 -5.12
N PHE A 10 9.31 -14.96 -4.81
CA PHE A 10 7.87 -14.97 -5.01
C PHE A 10 7.15 -13.98 -4.07
N THR A 11 7.54 -13.96 -2.80
CA THR A 11 7.02 -12.99 -1.83
C THR A 11 7.38 -11.55 -2.21
N HIS A 12 8.58 -11.32 -2.74
CA HIS A 12 8.97 -10.00 -3.23
C HIS A 12 8.13 -9.54 -4.44
N LEU A 13 7.87 -10.42 -5.40
CA LEU A 13 7.02 -10.11 -6.55
C LEU A 13 5.58 -9.79 -6.11
N PHE A 14 5.03 -10.59 -5.20
CA PHE A 14 3.71 -10.32 -4.62
C PHE A 14 3.65 -8.98 -3.89
N ASP A 15 4.67 -8.65 -3.11
CA ASP A 15 4.80 -7.38 -2.43
C ASP A 15 4.85 -6.21 -3.43
N GLN A 16 5.54 -6.35 -4.56
CA GLN A 16 5.56 -5.32 -5.61
C GLN A 16 4.19 -5.09 -6.24
N ILE A 17 3.45 -6.17 -6.53
CA ILE A 17 2.09 -6.07 -7.09
C ILE A 17 1.18 -5.37 -6.06
N ARG A 18 1.16 -5.86 -4.82
CA ARG A 18 0.37 -5.26 -3.73
C ARG A 18 0.71 -3.80 -3.50
N LYS A 19 2.00 -3.44 -3.50
CA LYS A 19 2.47 -2.06 -3.37
C LYS A 19 1.90 -1.18 -4.50
N THR A 20 2.01 -1.63 -5.74
CA THR A 20 1.57 -0.86 -6.90
C THR A 20 0.06 -0.64 -6.87
N THR A 21 -0.70 -1.70 -6.58
CA THR A 21 -2.16 -1.62 -6.43
C THR A 21 -2.57 -0.72 -5.27
N ALA A 22 -1.89 -0.80 -4.12
CA ALA A 22 -2.14 0.09 -2.98
C ALA A 22 -1.96 1.56 -3.34
N LEU A 23 -0.87 1.90 -4.05
CA LEU A 23 -0.60 3.28 -4.47
C LEU A 23 -1.68 3.81 -5.43
N THR A 24 -2.27 2.95 -6.25
CA THR A 24 -3.40 3.32 -7.12
C THR A 24 -4.65 3.62 -6.30
N TYR A 25 -5.05 2.72 -5.40
CA TYR A 25 -6.26 2.94 -4.60
C TYR A 25 -6.15 4.13 -3.64
N LEU A 26 -4.96 4.42 -3.10
CA LEU A 26 -4.77 5.55 -2.18
C LEU A 26 -4.92 6.92 -2.85
N LYS A 27 -4.98 7.00 -4.18
CA LYS A 27 -5.31 8.23 -4.91
C LYS A 27 -6.79 8.57 -4.85
N ASP A 28 -7.64 7.57 -4.59
CA ASP A 28 -9.08 7.76 -4.49
C ASP A 28 -9.46 8.18 -3.05
N PRO A 29 -9.99 9.40 -2.85
CA PRO A 29 -10.44 9.84 -1.52
C PRO A 29 -11.54 8.96 -0.95
N GLU A 30 -12.39 8.37 -1.79
CA GLU A 30 -13.59 7.64 -1.37
C GLU A 30 -13.28 6.24 -0.85
N VAL A 31 -12.16 5.63 -1.25
CA VAL A 31 -11.80 4.28 -0.81
C VAL A 31 -11.10 4.32 0.56
N SER A 32 -11.69 3.71 1.59
CA SER A 32 -11.09 3.69 2.92
C SER A 32 -9.79 2.86 2.97
N ILE A 33 -8.89 3.19 3.89
CA ILE A 33 -7.64 2.43 4.08
C ILE A 33 -7.94 0.99 4.55
N CYS A 34 -9.03 0.80 5.29
CA CYS A 34 -9.48 -0.52 5.72
C CYS A 34 -9.91 -1.37 4.52
N ASP A 35 -10.71 -0.81 3.61
CA ASP A 35 -11.15 -1.51 2.39
C ASP A 35 -9.96 -1.87 1.49
N ILE A 36 -8.98 -0.97 1.36
CA ILE A 36 -7.73 -1.24 0.63
C ILE A 36 -6.99 -2.44 1.24
N ALA A 37 -6.92 -2.52 2.57
CA ALA A 37 -6.27 -3.65 3.24
C ALA A 37 -6.98 -4.99 2.90
N LEU A 38 -8.31 -5.00 2.98
CA LEU A 38 -9.12 -6.17 2.65
C LEU A 38 -8.99 -6.58 1.17
N LEU A 39 -9.07 -5.61 0.24
CA LEU A 39 -8.92 -5.85 -1.21
C LEU A 39 -7.56 -6.44 -1.57
N LEU A 40 -6.50 -6.10 -0.84
CA LEU A 40 -5.15 -6.62 -1.06
C LEU A 40 -4.89 -7.96 -0.32
N GLY A 41 -5.89 -8.47 0.39
CA GLY A 41 -5.84 -9.75 1.10
C GLY A 41 -5.09 -9.69 2.43
N PHE A 42 -5.10 -8.55 3.12
CA PHE A 42 -4.66 -8.47 4.52
C PHE A 42 -5.80 -8.81 5.45
N SER A 43 -5.50 -9.50 6.56
CA SER A 43 -6.48 -9.85 7.59
C SER A 43 -6.94 -8.65 8.42
N GLU A 44 -6.13 -7.59 8.45
CA GLU A 44 -6.38 -6.39 9.25
C GLU A 44 -5.65 -5.17 8.66
N GLN A 45 -6.17 -3.98 8.94
CA GLN A 45 -5.59 -2.72 8.50
C GLN A 45 -4.18 -2.47 9.07
N SER A 46 -3.90 -2.90 10.30
CA SER A 46 -2.57 -2.80 10.93
C SER A 46 -1.50 -3.55 10.13
N ALA A 47 -1.79 -4.79 9.71
CA ALA A 47 -0.87 -5.58 8.88
C ALA A 47 -0.56 -4.88 7.54
N PHE A 48 -1.59 -4.31 6.90
CA PHE A 48 -1.40 -3.49 5.70
C PHE A 48 -0.55 -2.24 5.98
N ASN A 49 -0.82 -1.51 7.07
CA ASN A 49 -0.07 -0.31 7.43
C ASN A 49 1.43 -0.60 7.60
N HIS A 50 1.78 -1.72 8.24
CA HIS A 50 3.17 -2.14 8.40
C HIS A 50 3.83 -2.50 7.07
N ALA A 51 3.16 -3.30 6.23
CA ALA A 51 3.66 -3.67 4.91
C ALA A 51 3.85 -2.44 4.02
N PHE A 52 2.84 -1.56 3.96
CA PHE A 52 2.89 -0.32 3.18
C PHE A 52 4.03 0.60 3.64
N LYS A 53 4.22 0.76 4.95
CA LYS A 53 5.34 1.54 5.50
C LYS A 53 6.69 0.92 5.16
N ARG A 54 6.83 -0.41 5.23
CA ARG A 54 8.04 -1.11 4.80
C ARG A 54 8.35 -0.86 3.32
N TRP A 55 7.32 -0.83 2.47
CA TRP A 55 7.48 -0.64 1.03
C TRP A 55 7.74 0.81 0.59
N THR A 56 7.21 1.79 1.32
CA THR A 56 7.13 3.20 0.87
C THR A 56 7.82 4.20 1.81
N GLY A 57 8.16 3.78 3.03
CA GLY A 57 8.74 4.65 4.07
C GLY A 57 7.72 5.48 4.86
N THR A 58 6.44 5.46 4.50
CA THR A 58 5.38 6.25 5.16
C THR A 58 4.11 5.42 5.40
N THR A 59 3.23 5.88 6.29
CA THR A 59 1.93 5.20 6.51
C THR A 59 0.98 5.51 5.35
N PRO A 60 0.04 4.61 5.01
CA PRO A 60 -0.92 4.85 3.94
C PRO A 60 -1.81 6.07 4.22
N GLY A 61 -2.13 6.33 5.50
CA GLY A 61 -2.90 7.52 5.89
C GLY A 61 -2.15 8.83 5.64
N LYS A 62 -0.84 8.87 5.95
CA LYS A 62 -0.01 10.04 5.61
C LYS A 62 0.11 10.20 4.10
N TYR A 63 0.39 9.11 3.38
CA TYR A 63 0.47 9.13 1.90
C TYR A 63 -0.82 9.67 1.26
N LYS A 64 -1.98 9.18 1.69
CA LYS A 64 -3.29 9.63 1.20
C LYS A 64 -3.54 11.10 1.50
N LYS A 65 -3.24 11.55 2.72
CA LYS A 65 -3.37 12.96 3.11
C LYS A 65 -2.48 13.88 2.27
N ASP A 66 -1.22 13.50 2.07
CA ASP A 66 -0.25 14.30 1.31
C ASP A 66 -0.65 14.39 -0.18
N GLY A 67 -1.18 13.30 -0.76
CA GLY A 67 -1.73 13.30 -2.12
C GLY A 67 -2.94 14.21 -2.31
N LEU A 68 -3.87 14.23 -1.32
CA LEU A 68 -5.02 15.13 -1.34
C LEU A 68 -4.61 16.60 -1.23
N ALA A 69 -3.62 16.90 -0.38
CA ALA A 69 -3.08 18.25 -0.24
C ALA A 69 -2.43 18.73 -1.55
N SER A 70 -1.65 17.88 -2.22
CA SER A 70 -1.10 18.20 -3.54
C SER A 70 -2.17 18.41 -4.60
N SER A 71 -3.27 17.64 -4.59
CA SER A 71 -4.38 17.83 -5.52
C SER A 71 -5.09 19.17 -5.32
N PHE A 72 -5.27 19.61 -4.08
CA PHE A 72 -5.96 20.88 -3.76
C PHE A 72 -5.17 22.11 -4.21
N LEU A 73 -3.83 22.06 -4.18
CA LEU A 73 -2.95 23.17 -4.58
C LEU A 73 -2.91 23.44 -6.09
N ILE A 74 -3.42 22.53 -6.93
CA ILE A 74 -3.46 22.70 -8.40
C ILE A 74 -4.72 23.44 -8.86
N PHE A 75 -5.69 23.63 -7.96
CA PHE A 75 -6.99 24.25 -8.26
C PHE A 75 -7.15 25.66 -7.66
N THR A 76 -6.06 26.27 -7.15
CA THR A 76 -6.00 27.65 -6.64
C THR A 76 -5.02 28.47 -7.45
#